data_AF-A0A067BQK7-F1
#
_entry.id   AF-A0A067BQK7-F1
#
_cell.length_a   1.000
_cell.length_b   1.000
_cell.length_c   1.000
_cell.angle_alpha   90.00
_cell.angle_beta   90.00
_cell.angle_gamma   90.00
#
_symmetry.space_group_name_H-M   'P 1'
#
loop_
_entity.id
_entity.type
_entity.pdbx_description
1 polymer ?
#
loop_
_entity_poly.entity_id
_entity_poly.type
_entity_poly.pdbx_seq_one_letter_code
_entity_poly.pdbx_strand_id
1 'polypeptide(L)'
;MTRNPWTLNTLPVIGTATTDGCLCQACKENIMQGDIRVGLIFHHLNGYIALDWHHLTCCENPWHLPTLEGFELLSDNEKTQVHAFIKQSKVGA
;
A
#
# COMPACT_ATOMS: atom_id res chain seq x y z
N MET A 1 -24.69 -12.41 -15.82
CA MET A 1 -23.37 -11.78 -15.61
C MET A 1 -23.38 -11.15 -14.23
N THR A 2 -22.83 -11.84 -13.23
CA THR A 2 -22.70 -11.29 -11.88
C THR A 2 -21.65 -10.18 -11.91
N ARG A 3 -22.08 -8.91 -11.74
CA ARG A 3 -21.16 -7.79 -11.59
C ARG A 3 -20.34 -8.03 -10.33
N ASN A 4 -19.01 -7.82 -10.40
CA ASN A 4 -18.17 -7.80 -9.21
C ASN A 4 -18.79 -6.79 -8.22
N PRO A 5 -19.17 -7.22 -7.01
CA PRO A 5 -19.84 -6.35 -6.07
C PRO A 5 -18.87 -5.39 -5.35
N TRP A 6 -17.56 -5.54 -5.57
CA TRP A 6 -16.54 -4.57 -5.20
C TRP A 6 -16.35 -3.56 -6.35
N THR A 7 -16.41 -2.27 -6.02
CA THR A 7 -16.17 -1.21 -7.00
C THR A 7 -14.71 -1.22 -7.47
N LEU A 8 -14.50 -0.85 -8.73
CA LEU A 8 -13.17 -0.71 -9.33
C LEU A 8 -12.43 0.56 -8.86
N ASN A 9 -13.07 1.42 -8.06
CA ASN A 9 -12.47 2.65 -7.56
C ASN A 9 -11.56 2.32 -6.38
N THR A 10 -10.39 1.76 -6.68
CA THR A 10 -9.33 1.54 -5.72
C THR A 10 -8.72 2.88 -5.35
N LEU A 11 -8.81 3.27 -4.08
CA LEU A 11 -8.05 4.39 -3.55
C LEU A 11 -6.76 3.86 -2.93
N PRO A 12 -5.60 4.06 -3.58
CA PRO A 12 -4.33 3.65 -3.02
C PRO A 12 -3.93 4.57 -1.87
N VAL A 13 -3.54 3.97 -0.75
CA VAL A 13 -3.10 4.66 0.47
C VAL A 13 -1.73 4.16 0.89
N ILE A 14 -0.99 4.96 1.63
CA ILE A 14 0.29 4.58 2.25
C ILE A 14 0.28 4.93 3.72
N GLY A 15 0.94 4.12 4.53
CA GLY A 15 1.09 4.41 5.95
C GLY A 15 1.98 3.42 6.65
N THR A 16 2.16 3.63 7.95
CA THR A 16 2.95 2.76 8.81
C THR A 16 2.04 1.71 9.44
N ALA A 17 2.50 0.46 9.50
CA ALA A 17 1.81 -0.61 10.20
C ALA A 17 1.74 -0.32 11.70
N THR A 18 0.54 -0.21 12.24
CA THR A 18 0.31 0.06 13.66
C THR A 18 0.26 -1.19 14.52
N THR A 19 0.12 -2.37 13.90
CA THR A 19 0.02 -3.67 14.55
C THR A 19 0.76 -4.72 13.74
N ASP A 20 1.27 -5.74 14.41
CA ASP A 20 1.70 -6.98 13.76
C ASP A 20 0.46 -7.77 13.31
N GLY A 21 0.48 -8.35 12.11
CA GLY A 21 -0.54 -9.32 11.69
C GLY A 21 -1.32 -8.98 10.43
N CYS A 22 -0.92 -7.96 9.65
CA CYS A 22 -1.44 -7.80 8.29
C CYS A 22 -0.59 -8.63 7.32
N LEU A 23 -1.24 -9.49 6.53
CA LEU A 23 -0.57 -10.28 5.49
C LEU A 23 -0.43 -9.46 4.21
N CYS A 24 0.77 -9.42 3.63
CA CYS A 24 0.99 -8.84 2.31
C CYS A 24 0.28 -9.68 1.24
N GLN A 25 -0.56 -9.05 0.41
CA GLN A 25 -1.30 -9.78 -0.62
C GLN A 25 -0.46 -10.21 -1.82
N ALA A 26 0.74 -9.65 -2.03
CA ALA A 26 1.65 -10.04 -3.10
C ALA A 26 2.56 -11.22 -2.69
N CYS A 27 3.31 -11.10 -1.60
CA CYS A 27 4.29 -12.13 -1.19
C CYS A 27 3.75 -13.13 -0.16
N LYS A 28 2.57 -12.89 0.42
CA LYS A 28 1.94 -13.71 1.46
C LYS A 28 2.76 -13.82 2.76
N GLU A 29 3.66 -12.88 3.00
CA GLU A 29 4.39 -12.75 4.27
C GLU A 29 3.77 -11.68 5.17
N ASN A 30 4.06 -11.74 6.48
CA ASN A 30 3.57 -10.76 7.45
C ASN A 30 4.23 -9.39 7.27
N ILE A 31 3.43 -8.34 7.41
CA ILE A 31 3.85 -6.96 7.56
C ILE A 31 3.96 -6.69 9.07
N MET A 32 5.15 -6.30 9.53
CA MET A 32 5.40 -6.08 10.95
C MET A 32 5.04 -4.65 11.35
N GLN A 33 4.75 -4.46 12.63
CA GLN A 33 4.52 -3.15 13.23
C GLN A 33 5.73 -2.25 12.98
N GLY A 34 5.48 -1.02 12.56
CA GLY A 34 6.50 -0.05 12.18
C GLY A 34 6.94 -0.13 10.72
N ASP A 35 6.58 -1.18 9.98
CA ASP A 35 6.87 -1.25 8.54
C ASP A 35 6.00 -0.28 7.74
N ILE A 36 6.58 0.31 6.69
CA ILE A 36 5.84 1.07 5.69
C ILE A 36 5.06 0.07 4.81
N ARG A 37 3.75 0.30 4.70
CA ARG A 37 2.84 -0.50 3.89
C ARG A 37 1.99 0.35 2.96
N VAL A 38 1.56 -0.28 1.88
CA VAL A 38 0.72 0.35 0.85
C VAL A 38 -0.58 -0.45 0.76
N GLY A 39 -1.70 0.24 0.76
CA GLY A 39 -3.04 -0.35 0.79
C GLY A 39 -3.85 0.01 -0.43
N LEU A 40 -4.73 -0.89 -0.87
CA LEU A 40 -5.80 -0.59 -1.81
C LEU A 40 -7.14 -0.70 -1.09
N ILE A 41 -7.92 0.39 -1.09
CA ILE A 41 -9.26 0.41 -0.50
C ILE A 41 -10.28 0.00 -1.56
N PHE A 42 -11.08 -1.03 -1.26
CA PHE A 42 -12.20 -1.48 -2.08
C PHE A 42 -13.51 -1.22 -1.37
N HIS A 43 -14.47 -0.61 -2.07
CA HIS A 43 -15.81 -0.39 -1.56
C HIS A 43 -16.77 -1.41 -2.13
N HIS A 44 -17.47 -2.15 -1.28
CA HIS A 44 -18.55 -3.03 -1.68
C HIS A 44 -19.82 -2.22 -1.94
N LEU A 45 -20.67 -2.65 -2.88
CA LEU A 45 -21.96 -2.03 -3.17
C LEU A 45 -22.92 -2.03 -1.96
N ASN A 46 -22.70 -2.92 -0.99
CA ASN A 46 -23.48 -2.98 0.26
C ASN A 46 -22.86 -2.16 1.42
N GLY A 47 -21.87 -1.31 1.14
CA GLY A 47 -21.25 -0.43 2.13
C GLY A 47 -20.09 -1.03 2.93
N TYR A 48 -19.69 -2.28 2.66
CA TYR A 48 -18.46 -2.84 3.26
C TYR A 48 -17.22 -2.22 2.64
N ILE A 49 -16.15 -2.13 3.41
CA ILE A 49 -14.82 -1.70 2.96
C ILE A 49 -13.85 -2.84 3.17
N ALA A 50 -13.07 -3.18 2.14
CA ALA A 50 -11.95 -4.11 2.23
C ALA A 50 -10.64 -3.36 1.93
N LEU A 51 -9.56 -3.77 2.59
CA LEU A 51 -8.22 -3.23 2.36
C LEU A 51 -7.25 -4.36 2.06
N ASP A 52 -6.59 -4.27 0.91
CA ASP A 52 -5.46 -5.15 0.59
C ASP A 52 -4.15 -4.45 0.89
N TRP A 53 -3.46 -4.94 1.92
CA TRP A 53 -2.16 -4.43 2.34
C TRP A 53 -1.02 -5.12 1.60
N HIS A 54 0.02 -4.35 1.30
CA HIS A 54 1.24 -4.79 0.64
C HIS A 54 2.46 -4.17 1.34
N HIS A 55 3.60 -4.89 1.36
CA HIS A 55 4.87 -4.26 1.73
C HIS A 55 5.21 -3.15 0.73
N LEU A 56 5.94 -2.14 1.18
CA LEU A 56 6.50 -1.09 0.32
C LEU A 56 7.20 -1.67 -0.92
N THR A 57 8.03 -2.69 -0.73
CA THR A 57 8.84 -3.32 -1.78
C THR A 57 8.08 -4.28 -2.70
N CYS A 58 6.85 -4.63 -2.34
CA CYS A 58 5.99 -5.51 -3.13
C CYS A 58 5.07 -4.76 -4.09
N CYS A 59 5.21 -3.44 -4.19
CA CYS A 59 4.38 -2.60 -5.06
C CYS A 59 4.90 -2.59 -6.50
N GLU A 60 4.00 -2.77 -7.47
CA GLU A 60 4.35 -2.73 -8.90
C GLU A 60 4.75 -1.33 -9.39
N ASN A 61 4.13 -0.29 -8.84
CA ASN A 61 4.25 1.10 -9.31
C ASN A 61 4.82 2.04 -8.23
N PRO A 62 6.11 1.93 -7.87
CA PRO A 62 6.71 2.71 -6.78
C PRO A 62 6.72 4.23 -7.05
N TRP A 63 6.67 4.66 -8.31
CA TRP A 63 6.73 6.08 -8.70
C TRP A 63 5.59 6.94 -8.15
N HIS A 64 4.42 6.34 -7.94
CA HIS A 64 3.23 7.05 -7.46
C HIS A 64 3.13 7.09 -5.93
N LEU A 65 4.04 6.42 -5.20
CA LEU A 65 3.98 6.38 -3.73
C LEU A 65 3.93 7.77 -3.06
N PRO A 66 4.66 8.80 -3.53
CA PRO A 66 4.59 10.13 -2.92
C PRO A 66 3.27 10.88 -3.18
N THR A 67 2.44 10.40 -4.11
CA THR A 67 1.14 11.00 -4.42
C THR A 67 -0.01 10.30 -3.71
N LEU A 68 0.27 9.24 -2.95
CA LEU A 68 -0.76 8.47 -2.24
C LEU A 68 -1.22 9.20 -0.98
N GLU A 69 -2.49 9.02 -0.65
CA GLU A 69 -3.06 9.50 0.60
C GLU A 69 -2.33 8.86 1.80
N GLY A 70 -1.99 9.68 2.80
CA GLY A 70 -1.23 9.27 3.98
C GLY A 70 0.28 9.41 3.85
N PHE A 71 0.82 9.73 2.67
CA PHE A 71 2.26 9.95 2.49
C PHE A 71 2.76 11.15 3.31
N GLU A 72 1.96 12.20 3.40
CA GLU A 72 2.23 13.40 4.18
C GLU A 72 2.35 13.12 5.68
N LEU A 73 1.67 12.09 6.18
CA LEU A 73 1.64 11.69 7.58
C LEU A 73 2.87 10.84 8.00
N LEU A 74 3.64 10.34 7.03
CA LEU A 74 4.89 9.63 7.31
C LEU A 74 5.94 10.58 7.92
N SER A 75 6.79 10.05 8.78
CA SER A 75 7.97 10.74 9.29
C SER A 75 8.98 11.02 8.18
N ASP A 76 9.89 11.98 8.40
CA ASP A 76 10.92 12.32 7.42
C ASP A 76 11.85 11.13 7.11
N ASN A 77 12.10 10.27 8.10
CA ASN A 77 12.86 9.04 7.91
C ASN A 77 12.11 8.06 6.99
N GLU A 78 10.82 7.85 7.20
CA GLU A 78 10.00 6.98 6.35
C GLU A 78 9.88 7.52 4.93
N LYS A 79 9.67 8.84 4.76
CA LYS A 79 9.70 9.49 3.44
C LYS A 79 11.03 9.28 2.73
N THR A 80 12.14 9.36 3.46
CA THR A 80 13.47 9.06 2.93
C THR A 80 13.59 7.61 2.44
N GLN A 81 13.07 6.64 3.20
CA GLN A 81 13.03 5.23 2.80
C GLN A 81 12.20 5.00 1.53
N VAL A 82 11.02 5.62 1.43
CA VAL A 82 10.18 5.56 0.21
C VAL A 82 10.94 6.13 -0.99
N HIS A 83 11.57 7.30 -0.86
CA HIS A 83 12.36 7.87 -1.95
C HIS A 83 13.59 7.03 -2.30
N ALA A 84 14.23 6.38 -1.33
CA ALA A 84 15.34 5.46 -1.59
C ALA A 84 14.87 4.23 -2.37
N PHE A 85 13.75 3.63 -2.01
CA PHE A 85 13.15 2.51 -2.73
C PHE A 85 12.75 2.90 -4.16
N ILE A 86 12.13 4.07 -4.33
CA ILE A 86 11.82 4.66 -5.64
C ILE A 86 13.11 4.77 -6.47
N LYS A 87 14.20 5.32 -5.93
CA LYS A 87 15.47 5.43 -6.67
C LYS A 87 16.03 4.06 -7.06
N GLN A 88 16.01 3.09 -6.16
CA GLN A 88 16.50 1.73 -6.43
C GLN A 88 15.70 1.03 -7.53
N SER A 89 14.39 1.24 -7.57
CA SER A 89 13.51 0.68 -8.59
C SER A 89 13.78 1.23 -10.00
N LYS A 90 14.48 2.38 -10.16
CA LYS A 90 14.92 2.88 -11.48
C LYS A 90 16.10 2.11 -12.02
N VAL A 91 16.91 1.51 -11.16
CA VAL A 91 18.21 0.95 -11.50
C VAL A 91 18.07 -0.50 -12.00
N GLY A 92 16.94 -1.15 -11.74
CA GLY A 92 16.67 -2.54 -12.13
C GLY A 92 15.67 -2.74 -13.27
N ALA A 93 15.23 -1.68 -13.96
CA ALA A 93 14.27 -1.74 -15.07
C ALA A 93 14.94 -1.43 -16.42
#